data_AF-A0A7S2CFB0-F1
#
_entry.id   AF-A0A7S2CFB0-F1
#
_cell.length_a   1.000
_cell.length_b   1.000
_cell.length_c   1.000
_cell.angle_alpha   90.00
_cell.angle_beta   90.00
_cell.angle_gamma   90.00
#
_symmetry.space_group_name_H-M   'P 1'
#
loop_
_entity.id
_entity.type
_entity.pdbx_description
1 polymer ?
#
loop_
_entity_poly.entity_id
_entity_poly.type
_entity_poly.pdbx_seq_one_letter_code
_entity_poly.pdbx_strand_id
1 'polypeptide(L)'
;LTPLSSNKERHRGPGAVEEVVSKGAISQLQEFVQGAKLYPMPPNCPVLQWEYDTRMIGTTLEFRATVAFLLDGVPHHTVGVWKPSKKLAQRDAAERSLGLFVN
;
A
#
# COMPACT_ATOMS: atom_id res chain seq x y z
N LEU A 1 6.98 -0.54 55.36
CA LEU A 1 7.41 -1.67 54.49
C LEU A 1 6.44 -1.74 53.32
N THR A 2 6.94 -1.47 52.11
CA THR A 2 6.29 -1.66 50.80
C THR A 2 6.18 -3.18 50.48
N PRO A 3 5.67 -3.61 49.30
CA PRO A 3 4.27 -3.93 49.02
C PRO A 3 4.06 -5.43 48.67
N LEU A 4 2.82 -5.93 48.75
CA LEU A 4 2.43 -7.20 48.14
C LEU A 4 2.10 -6.95 46.65
N SER A 5 3.05 -7.27 45.78
CA SER A 5 2.87 -7.35 44.33
C SER A 5 1.82 -8.41 43.98
N SER A 6 0.72 -7.99 43.35
CA SER A 6 -0.20 -8.89 42.66
C SER A 6 0.35 -9.16 41.25
N ASN A 7 0.84 -10.38 41.05
CA ASN A 7 1.28 -10.90 39.76
C ASN A 7 0.07 -10.97 38.80
N LYS A 8 0.08 -10.12 37.77
CA LYS A 8 -0.85 -10.20 36.65
C LYS A 8 -0.13 -10.83 35.46
N GLU A 9 -0.09 -12.15 35.46
CA GLU A 9 0.31 -12.96 34.32
C GLU A 9 -0.73 -12.72 33.20
N ARG A 10 -0.38 -11.90 32.20
CA ARG A 10 -1.13 -11.84 30.93
C ARG A 10 -0.34 -12.61 29.89
N HIS A 11 -0.81 -13.83 29.67
CA HIS A 11 -0.41 -14.72 28.60
C HIS A 11 -0.49 -14.04 27.23
N ARG A 12 0.67 -13.96 26.58
CA ARG A 12 0.95 -14.34 25.18
C ARG A 12 -0.19 -14.10 24.19
N GLY A 13 -0.21 -12.90 23.59
CA GLY A 13 -0.90 -12.67 22.33
C GLY A 13 -0.13 -13.36 21.18
N PRO A 14 -0.80 -14.13 20.30
CA PRO A 14 -0.14 -14.76 19.17
C PRO A 14 -0.01 -13.79 17.99
N GLY A 15 1.13 -13.86 17.31
CA GLY A 15 1.25 -13.57 15.89
C GLY A 15 1.28 -12.09 15.53
N ALA A 16 2.41 -11.42 15.80
CA ALA A 16 2.91 -10.47 14.81
C ALA A 16 3.16 -11.28 13.53
N VAL A 17 2.16 -11.32 12.65
CA VAL A 17 2.35 -11.76 11.28
C VAL A 17 3.48 -10.91 10.74
N GLU A 18 4.59 -11.58 10.46
CA GLU A 18 5.77 -11.02 9.83
C GLU A 18 5.30 -10.28 8.58
N GLU A 19 5.18 -8.95 8.68
CA GLU A 19 5.30 -8.10 7.50
C GLU A 19 6.72 -8.35 7.02
N VAL A 20 6.88 -9.32 6.12
CA VAL A 20 8.06 -9.43 5.30
C VAL A 20 8.07 -8.14 4.49
N VAL A 21 8.78 -7.14 5.02
CA VAL A 21 9.11 -5.89 4.35
C VAL A 21 10.16 -6.21 3.29
N SER A 22 9.75 -6.98 2.28
CA SER A 22 10.21 -6.77 0.92
C SER A 22 10.01 -5.28 0.63
N LYS A 23 10.96 -4.60 -0.04
CA LYS A 23 10.84 -3.18 -0.46
C LYS A 23 9.37 -2.81 -0.67
N GLY A 24 8.84 -1.84 0.10
CA GLY A 24 7.40 -1.57 0.12
C GLY A 24 6.85 -1.47 -1.31
N ALA A 25 5.76 -2.18 -1.61
CA ALA A 25 5.23 -2.34 -2.97
C ALA A 25 5.10 -1.02 -3.75
N ILE A 26 4.81 0.08 -3.05
CA ILE A 26 4.75 1.43 -3.62
C ILE A 26 6.12 1.85 -4.18
N SER A 27 7.20 1.68 -3.42
CA SER A 27 8.56 1.99 -3.85
C SER A 27 8.99 1.11 -5.02
N GLN A 28 8.68 -0.18 -4.97
CA GLN A 28 9.01 -1.10 -6.07
C GLN A 28 8.27 -0.72 -7.36
N LEU A 29 6.98 -0.36 -7.27
CA LEU A 29 6.23 0.13 -8.41
C LEU A 29 6.82 1.44 -8.94
N GLN A 30 7.18 2.37 -8.06
CA GLN A 30 7.80 3.63 -8.45
C GLN A 30 9.13 3.41 -9.19
N GLU A 31 10.00 2.55 -8.66
CA GLU A 31 11.27 2.17 -9.30
C GLU A 31 11.04 1.55 -10.68
N PHE A 32 10.05 0.65 -10.80
CA PHE A 32 9.71 0.00 -12.07
C PHE A 32 9.27 1.02 -13.12
N VAL A 33 8.34 1.92 -12.76
CA VAL A 33 7.85 2.97 -13.66
C VAL A 33 8.97 3.95 -14.05
N GLN A 34 9.83 4.34 -13.10
CA GLN A 34 10.97 5.24 -13.36
C GLN A 34 12.08 4.59 -14.18
N GLY A 35 12.17 3.26 -14.20
CA GLY A 35 13.16 2.53 -14.98
C GLY A 35 12.91 2.55 -16.50
N ALA A 36 11.72 2.96 -16.95
CA ALA A 36 11.38 3.05 -18.36
C ALA A 36 12.20 4.14 -19.07
N LYS A 37 13.04 3.74 -20.03
CA LYS A 37 14.07 4.63 -20.64
C LYS A 37 13.56 5.45 -21.83
N LEU A 38 12.47 5.04 -22.47
CA LEU A 38 12.05 5.58 -23.76
C LEU A 38 11.18 6.84 -23.62
N TYR A 39 10.45 6.96 -22.52
CA TYR A 39 9.51 8.05 -22.30
C TYR A 39 9.75 8.64 -20.90
N PRO A 40 10.75 9.52 -20.75
CA PRO A 40 11.06 10.12 -19.46
C PRO A 40 9.88 10.96 -18.98
N MET A 41 9.54 10.82 -17.69
CA MET A 41 8.49 11.61 -17.06
C MET A 41 8.83 13.10 -17.08
N PRO A 42 7.85 14.00 -17.27
CA PRO A 42 8.07 15.44 -17.15
C PRO A 42 8.66 15.77 -15.77
N PRO A 43 9.67 16.66 -15.72
CA PRO A 43 10.15 17.17 -14.44
C PRO A 43 8.97 17.88 -13.76
N ASN A 44 8.69 17.52 -12.51
CA ASN A 44 7.60 18.02 -11.65
C ASN A 44 6.28 17.22 -11.65
N CYS A 45 6.17 16.10 -12.37
CA CYS A 45 5.01 15.21 -12.22
C CYS A 45 5.33 14.05 -11.27
N PRO A 46 4.46 13.73 -10.29
CA PRO A 46 4.63 12.52 -9.49
C PRO A 46 4.51 11.29 -10.38
N VAL A 47 5.40 10.33 -10.18
CA VAL A 47 5.44 9.08 -10.97
C VAL A 47 4.18 8.25 -10.77
N LEU A 48 3.68 8.22 -9.53
CA LEU A 48 2.45 7.54 -9.16
C LEU A 48 1.44 8.60 -8.71
N GLN A 49 0.30 8.66 -9.40
CA GLN A 49 -0.83 9.48 -9.03
C GLN A 49 -1.85 8.63 -8.30
N TRP A 50 -2.45 9.16 -7.24
CA TRP A 50 -3.31 8.40 -6.33
C TRP A 50 -4.67 9.06 -6.19
N GLU A 51 -5.72 8.29 -6.45
CA GLU A 51 -7.10 8.65 -6.16
C GLU A 51 -7.66 7.70 -5.09
N TYR A 52 -8.62 8.18 -4.30
CA TYR A 52 -9.19 7.41 -3.19
C TYR A 52 -10.71 7.52 -3.18
N ASP A 53 -11.37 6.37 -3.22
CA ASP A 53 -12.78 6.25 -2.86
C ASP A 53 -12.92 5.92 -1.37
N THR A 54 -14.01 6.39 -0.76
CA THR A 54 -14.39 6.06 0.61
C THR A 54 -15.79 5.47 0.64
N ARG A 55 -16.01 4.48 1.51
CA ARG A 55 -17.36 3.95 1.78
C ARG A 55 -17.51 3.58 3.24
N MET A 56 -18.75 3.57 3.70
CA MET A 56 -19.13 3.02 5.01
C MET A 56 -19.85 1.68 4.80
N ILE A 57 -19.37 0.62 5.46
CA ILE A 57 -20.08 -0.67 5.57
C ILE A 57 -20.43 -0.88 7.05
N GLY A 58 -21.71 -0.72 7.37
CA GLY A 58 -22.16 -0.68 8.77
C GLY A 58 -21.48 0.47 9.51
N THR A 59 -20.66 0.14 10.50
CA THR A 59 -19.87 1.10 11.28
C THR A 59 -18.41 1.20 10.86
N THR A 60 -18.01 0.50 9.79
CA THR A 60 -16.62 0.43 9.34
C THR A 60 -16.39 1.36 8.15
N LEU A 61 -15.41 2.26 8.28
CA LEU A 61 -14.92 3.10 7.18
C LEU A 61 -13.89 2.32 6.36
N GLU A 62 -14.10 2.26 5.06
CA GLU A 62 -13.19 1.62 4.11
C GLU A 62 -12.71 2.60 3.04
N PHE A 63 -11.52 2.32 2.51
CA PHE A 63 -10.84 3.10 1.49
C PHE A 63 -10.47 2.18 0.34
N ARG A 64 -10.60 2.67 -0.89
CA ARG A 64 -10.08 2.02 -2.08
C ARG A 64 -9.18 3.00 -2.80
N ALA A 65 -7.97 2.59 -3.14
CA ALA A 65 -7.03 3.41 -3.87
C ALA A 65 -7.03 3.02 -5.35
N THR A 66 -6.90 4.01 -6.21
CA THR A 66 -6.55 3.84 -7.62
C THR A 66 -5.20 4.48 -7.84
N VAL A 67 -4.26 3.73 -8.43
CA VAL A 67 -2.98 4.27 -8.89
C VAL A 67 -3.02 4.52 -10.38
N ALA A 68 -2.54 5.67 -10.83
CA ALA A 68 -2.31 5.99 -12.23
C ALA A 68 -0.84 6.34 -12.47
N PHE A 69 -0.27 5.83 -13.56
CA PHE A 69 1.13 6.03 -13.91
C PHE A 69 1.36 5.87 -15.42
N LEU A 70 2.49 6.35 -15.92
CA LEU A 70 2.89 6.24 -17.32
C LEU A 70 3.97 5.16 -17.46
N LEU A 71 3.72 4.11 -18.23
CA LEU A 71 4.68 3.05 -18.49
C LEU A 71 4.91 2.95 -19.99
N ASP A 72 6.16 3.12 -20.43
CA ASP A 72 6.54 3.14 -21.85
C ASP A 72 5.65 4.04 -22.73
N GLY A 73 5.31 5.22 -22.21
CA GLY A 73 4.50 6.21 -22.92
C GLY A 73 2.99 5.92 -22.92
N VAL A 74 2.56 4.82 -22.30
CA VAL A 74 1.14 4.43 -22.20
C VAL A 74 0.60 4.72 -20.79
N PRO A 75 -0.50 5.47 -20.66
CA PRO A 75 -1.16 5.68 -19.37
C PRO A 75 -1.82 4.39 -18.85
N HIS A 76 -1.50 4.02 -17.61
CA HIS A 76 -2.05 2.86 -16.93
C HIS A 76 -2.75 3.28 -15.64
N HIS A 77 -3.76 2.51 -15.26
CA HIS A 77 -4.40 2.63 -13.96
C HIS A 77 -4.70 1.24 -13.38
N THR A 78 -4.54 1.11 -12.06
CA THR A 78 -4.89 -0.10 -11.33
C THR A 78 -5.72 0.27 -10.12
N VAL A 79 -6.89 -0.36 -10.00
CA VAL A 79 -7.80 -0.17 -8.86
C VAL A 79 -7.53 -1.26 -7.83
N GLY A 80 -7.29 -0.85 -6.59
CA GLY A 80 -7.20 -1.75 -5.44
C GLY A 80 -8.56 -2.28 -4.99
N VAL A 81 -8.56 -3.06 -3.92
CA VAL A 81 -9.78 -3.41 -3.18
C VAL A 81 -10.00 -2.49 -2.00
N TRP A 82 -11.20 -2.56 -1.43
CA TRP A 82 -11.54 -1.88 -0.19
C TRP A 82 -10.71 -2.40 0.98
N LYS A 83 -10.12 -1.49 1.74
CA LYS A 83 -9.27 -1.75 2.91
C LYS A 83 -9.66 -0.85 4.08
N PRO A 84 -9.36 -1.23 5.33
CA PRO A 84 -9.74 -0.44 6.51
C PRO A 84 -8.89 0.83 6.71
N SER A 85 -7.90 1.10 5.86
CA SER A 85 -7.11 2.34 5.92
C SER A 85 -6.59 2.75 4.54
N LYS A 86 -6.35 4.06 4.34
CA LYS A 86 -5.74 4.60 3.11
C LYS A 86 -4.38 3.97 2.79
N LYS A 87 -3.54 3.74 3.80
CA LYS A 87 -2.21 3.13 3.64
C LYS A 87 -2.31 1.71 3.09
N LEU A 88 -3.23 0.91 3.63
CA LEU A 88 -3.45 -0.46 3.15
C LEU A 88 -4.05 -0.47 1.75
N ALA A 89 -4.96 0.46 1.44
CA ALA A 89 -5.53 0.60 0.10
C ALA A 89 -4.45 0.95 -0.94
N GLN A 90 -3.56 1.89 -0.60
CA GLN A 90 -2.44 2.29 -1.45
C GLN A 90 -1.46 1.13 -1.70
N ARG A 91 -1.12 0.37 -0.66
CA ARG A 91 -0.28 -0.82 -0.79
C ARG A 91 -0.92 -1.89 -1.69
N ASP A 92 -2.20 -2.18 -1.49
CA ASP A 92 -2.92 -3.19 -2.27
C ASP A 92 -2.98 -2.83 -3.77
N ALA A 93 -3.26 -1.58 -4.11
CA ALA A 93 -3.23 -1.11 -5.49
C ALA A 93 -1.82 -1.20 -6.11
N ALA A 94 -0.77 -0.95 -5.33
CA ALA A 94 0.61 -1.12 -5.78
C ALA A 94 0.96 -2.60 -6.02
N GLU A 95 0.64 -3.49 -5.07
CA GLU A 95 0.86 -4.94 -5.18
C GLU A 95 0.16 -5.52 -6.42
N ARG A 96 -1.08 -5.10 -6.68
CA ARG A 96 -1.82 -5.51 -7.87
C ARG A 96 -1.19 -5.01 -9.15
N SER A 97 -0.70 -3.77 -9.17
CA SER A 97 0.00 -3.22 -10.33
C SER A 97 1.26 -4.01 -10.61
N LEU A 98 2.05 -4.29 -9.57
CA LEU A 98 3.23 -5.14 -9.71
C LEU A 98 2.88 -6.52 -10.26
N GLY A 99 1.83 -7.18 -9.76
CA GLY A 99 1.38 -8.47 -10.30
C GLY A 99 0.88 -8.43 -11.76
N LEU A 100 0.58 -7.26 -12.31
CA LEU A 100 0.17 -7.09 -13.71
C LEU A 100 1.35 -6.76 -14.65
N PHE A 101 2.33 -6.00 -14.16
CA PHE A 101 3.39 -5.41 -15.00
C PHE A 101 4.80 -5.91 -14.68
N VAL A 102 4.99 -6.53 -13.51
CA VAL A 102 6.27 -7.06 -13.03
C VAL A 102 6.12 -8.57 -12.88
N ASN A 103 6.71 -9.30 -13.81
CA ASN A 103 6.70 -10.77 -13.85
C ASN A 103 7.91 -11.34 -13.12
#